data_AF-A0AAW8ERA2-F1
#
_entry.id   AF-A0AAW8ERA2-F1
#
_cell.length_a   1.000
_cell.length_b   1.000
_cell.length_c   1.000
_cell.angle_alpha   90.00
_cell.angle_beta   90.00
_cell.angle_gamma   90.00
#
_symmetry.space_group_name_H-M   'P 1'
#
loop_
_entity.id
_entity.type
_entity.pdbx_description
1 polymer ?
#
loop_
_entity_poly.entity_id
_entity_poly.type
_entity_poly.pdbx_seq_one_letter_code
_entity_poly.pdbx_strand_id
1 'polypeptide(L)'
;MGDLEDWETGVVRDPHTPPQALADIAERRYDLHPAIAAHPRVYPGLLQWMAAVNPASALPALPQPFTPGQSEPSAPPGPASTPAPPYDLAQQQPVASAPPASGPPASGPYYPAPSSSAQYYPISGGRPVPPPRRRNGVGCWLAGCGCLTLAGIFMVVLFVLGGLGSLSSSSGEGEGVPQQQSDAAAIAEQLAAYDAELATIRSLAVALDGNPAAPLVLDENWLSYLDSQATAPNLTLTEAKNIVSMTVDVRTELEQSIATAEQRRSNASGSVSERLVDEAGNGYIDITWDAAQACGSPDGGDDWETAGCVTGGNALTVHLVPDAEFRSDWSLRMSVAHELAHVYQFADAARFDDQHSDADRLLEQGLFTGSDEAMADCYALTYYGAWALSDGIEEVGYGYVCNEAERQAIRDWAASLHAPMPG
;
A
#
# COMPACT_ATOMS: atom_id res chain seq x y z
N MET A 1 1.51 17.83 -40.04
CA MET A 1 1.85 16.48 -39.52
C MET A 1 3.36 16.30 -39.43
N GLY A 2 4.14 16.50 -40.51
CA GLY A 2 5.61 16.37 -40.45
C GLY A 2 6.34 17.11 -39.31
N ASP A 3 5.93 18.33 -38.96
CA ASP A 3 6.60 19.09 -37.88
C ASP A 3 6.43 18.44 -36.49
N LEU A 4 5.38 17.62 -36.29
CA LEU A 4 5.15 16.87 -35.05
C LEU A 4 5.96 15.56 -34.98
N GLU A 5 6.53 15.08 -36.08
CA GLU A 5 7.30 13.83 -36.10
C GLU A 5 8.80 14.09 -35.81
N ASP A 6 9.29 15.29 -36.12
CA ASP A 6 10.70 15.70 -35.98
C ASP A 6 11.03 16.21 -34.56
N TRP A 7 10.12 16.92 -33.85
CA TRP A 7 10.40 17.36 -32.46
C TRP A 7 10.52 16.20 -31.47
N GLU A 8 9.72 15.14 -31.57
CA GLU A 8 9.85 13.95 -30.71
C GLU A 8 11.22 13.27 -30.94
N THR A 9 11.72 13.28 -32.17
CA THR A 9 13.08 12.84 -32.50
C THR A 9 14.14 13.74 -31.84
N GLY A 10 13.88 15.05 -31.74
CA GLY A 10 14.70 15.99 -30.98
C GLY A 10 14.67 15.72 -29.46
N VAL A 11 13.50 15.46 -28.89
CA VAL A 11 13.31 15.13 -27.47
C VAL A 11 13.99 13.80 -27.10
N VAL A 12 13.84 12.76 -27.92
CA VAL A 12 14.57 11.49 -27.72
C VAL A 12 16.10 11.62 -27.93
N ARG A 13 16.59 12.73 -28.51
CA ARG A 13 18.03 13.02 -28.62
C ARG A 13 18.59 13.88 -27.49
N ASP A 14 17.75 14.60 -26.75
CA ASP A 14 18.20 15.38 -25.60
C ASP A 14 18.48 14.42 -24.42
N PRO A 15 19.74 14.27 -23.96
CA PRO A 15 20.09 13.35 -22.88
C PRO A 15 19.44 13.72 -21.53
N HIS A 16 18.90 14.94 -21.39
CA HIS A 16 18.20 15.37 -20.18
C HIS A 16 16.71 15.04 -20.16
N THR A 17 16.12 14.62 -21.28
CA THR A 17 14.70 14.26 -21.40
C THR A 17 14.23 13.33 -20.27
N PRO A 18 13.15 13.67 -19.54
CA PRO A 18 12.70 12.91 -18.39
C PRO A 18 12.19 11.52 -18.79
N PRO A 19 12.35 10.48 -17.93
CA PRO A 19 11.90 9.12 -18.22
C PRO A 19 10.44 8.99 -18.67
N GLN A 20 9.54 9.79 -18.08
CA GLN A 20 8.12 9.85 -18.47
C GLN A 20 7.95 10.23 -19.95
N ALA A 21 8.64 11.27 -20.42
CA ALA A 21 8.53 11.70 -21.81
C ALA A 21 9.08 10.64 -22.79
N LEU A 22 10.05 9.82 -22.37
CA LEU A 22 10.52 8.67 -23.15
C LEU A 22 9.44 7.58 -23.24
N ALA A 23 8.74 7.28 -22.15
CA ALA A 23 7.64 6.32 -22.12
C ALA A 23 6.48 6.79 -23.00
N ASP A 24 6.03 8.03 -22.80
CA ASP A 24 4.97 8.66 -23.59
C ASP A 24 5.28 8.62 -25.11
N ILE A 25 6.53 8.94 -25.50
CA ILE A 25 6.94 8.87 -26.91
C ILE A 25 7.00 7.42 -27.38
N ALA A 26 7.49 6.47 -26.57
CA ALA A 26 7.54 5.06 -26.94
C ALA A 26 6.16 4.46 -27.22
N GLU A 27 5.12 4.88 -26.49
CA GLU A 27 3.73 4.45 -26.76
C GLU A 27 3.21 4.86 -28.14
N ARG A 28 3.67 6.00 -28.66
CA ARG A 28 3.20 6.58 -29.93
C ARG A 28 4.14 6.32 -31.11
N ARG A 29 5.44 6.11 -30.84
CA ARG A 29 6.54 6.11 -31.83
C ARG A 29 7.38 4.84 -31.75
N TYR A 30 6.81 3.75 -32.24
CA TYR A 30 7.51 2.46 -32.42
C TYR A 30 8.81 2.58 -33.25
N ASP A 31 8.89 3.57 -34.14
CA ASP A 31 10.08 3.89 -34.94
C ASP A 31 11.23 4.50 -34.12
N LEU A 32 10.92 5.15 -32.99
CA LEU A 32 11.91 5.72 -32.08
C LEU A 32 12.39 4.73 -31.01
N HIS A 33 11.82 3.53 -30.91
CA HIS A 33 12.21 2.51 -29.92
C HIS A 33 13.72 2.23 -29.86
N PRO A 34 14.47 2.10 -30.99
CA PRO A 34 15.92 1.92 -30.93
C PRO A 34 16.68 3.13 -30.36
N ALA A 35 16.17 4.34 -30.56
CA ALA A 35 16.77 5.57 -30.04
C ALA A 35 16.45 5.76 -28.55
N ILE A 36 15.21 5.46 -28.15
CA ILE A 36 14.78 5.44 -26.73
C ILE A 36 15.57 4.36 -25.98
N ALA A 37 15.77 3.18 -26.56
CA ALA A 37 16.54 2.09 -25.94
C ALA A 37 18.03 2.42 -25.74
N ALA A 38 18.56 3.40 -26.48
CA ALA A 38 19.92 3.91 -26.33
C ALA A 38 20.00 5.18 -25.46
N HIS A 39 18.87 5.68 -24.93
CA HIS A 39 18.82 6.92 -24.18
C HIS A 39 19.37 6.76 -22.75
N PRO A 40 20.21 7.69 -22.24
CA PRO A 40 20.83 7.55 -20.92
C PRO A 40 19.85 7.57 -19.74
N ARG A 41 18.59 8.00 -19.94
CA ARG A 41 17.53 8.03 -18.91
C ARG A 41 16.41 7.01 -19.19
N VAL A 42 16.61 6.06 -20.11
CA VAL A 42 15.67 4.93 -20.29
C VAL A 42 15.76 3.99 -19.09
N TYR A 43 14.61 3.53 -18.59
CA TYR A 43 14.54 2.61 -17.45
C TYR A 43 14.22 1.17 -17.91
N PRO A 44 14.59 0.14 -17.13
CA PRO A 44 14.45 -1.26 -17.54
C PRO A 44 13.02 -1.68 -17.92
N GLY A 45 12.01 -1.17 -17.20
CA GLY A 45 10.59 -1.45 -17.51
C GLY A 45 10.19 -0.98 -18.92
N LEU A 46 10.64 0.20 -19.33
CA LEU A 46 10.38 0.73 -20.67
C LEU A 46 11.11 -0.07 -21.76
N LEU A 47 12.35 -0.49 -21.52
CA LEU A 47 13.08 -1.41 -22.42
C LEU A 47 12.33 -2.74 -22.62
N GLN A 48 11.82 -3.31 -21.52
CA GLN A 48 11.09 -4.57 -21.52
C GLN A 48 9.73 -4.43 -22.25
N TRP A 49 9.00 -3.34 -21.99
CA TRP A 49 7.76 -3.02 -22.70
C TRP A 49 8.01 -2.84 -24.22
N MET A 50 9.00 -2.04 -24.63
CA MET A 50 9.34 -1.82 -26.04
C MET A 50 9.69 -3.14 -26.75
N ALA A 51 10.46 -4.02 -26.10
CA ALA A 51 10.81 -5.33 -26.64
C ALA A 51 9.59 -6.27 -26.79
N ALA A 52 8.59 -6.16 -25.91
CA ALA A 52 7.37 -6.95 -25.97
C ALA A 52 6.41 -6.48 -27.09
N VAL A 53 6.24 -5.16 -27.27
CA VAL A 53 5.33 -4.60 -28.28
C VAL A 53 5.96 -4.48 -29.67
N ASN A 54 7.29 -4.44 -29.76
CA ASN A 54 8.02 -4.27 -31.02
C ASN A 54 9.29 -5.16 -31.07
N PRO A 55 9.15 -6.49 -31.13
CA PRO A 55 10.28 -7.43 -31.09
C PRO A 55 11.22 -7.31 -32.31
N ALA A 56 10.81 -6.64 -33.39
CA ALA A 56 11.65 -6.38 -34.57
C ALA A 56 12.71 -5.29 -34.33
N SER A 57 12.56 -4.46 -33.28
CA SER A 57 13.53 -3.44 -32.89
C SER A 57 14.69 -3.98 -32.03
N ALA A 58 14.67 -5.27 -31.67
CA ALA A 58 15.70 -5.88 -30.85
C ALA A 58 16.92 -6.37 -31.67
N LEU A 59 18.12 -6.07 -31.13
CA LEU A 59 19.45 -6.69 -31.38
C LEU A 59 20.39 -5.99 -32.40
N PRO A 60 21.73 -6.19 -32.28
CA PRO A 60 22.49 -7.06 -31.36
C PRO A 60 23.48 -6.31 -30.44
N ALA A 61 24.03 -6.86 -29.35
CA ALA A 61 23.78 -8.09 -28.58
C ALA A 61 24.39 -7.93 -27.17
N LEU A 62 23.90 -8.69 -26.17
CA LEU A 62 24.58 -8.81 -24.88
C LEU A 62 25.87 -9.63 -25.03
N PRO A 63 27.00 -9.24 -24.40
CA PRO A 63 28.25 -9.99 -24.48
C PRO A 63 28.14 -11.34 -23.78
N GLN A 64 28.56 -12.40 -24.47
CA GLN A 64 28.67 -13.76 -23.92
C GLN A 64 29.76 -13.83 -22.82
N PRO A 65 29.63 -14.74 -21.83
CA PRO A 65 30.68 -14.92 -20.82
C PRO A 65 32.01 -15.37 -21.44
N PHE A 66 33.11 -14.78 -20.98
CA PHE A 66 34.48 -15.12 -21.41
C PHE A 66 34.87 -16.56 -21.07
N THR A 67 35.35 -17.32 -22.06
CA THR A 67 36.17 -18.54 -21.87
C THR A 67 37.64 -18.24 -22.17
N PRO A 68 38.59 -18.52 -21.26
CA PRO A 68 39.99 -18.13 -21.46
C PRO A 68 40.82 -19.19 -22.22
N GLY A 69 41.46 -18.74 -23.31
CA GLY A 69 42.76 -19.24 -23.75
C GLY A 69 42.82 -20.09 -25.02
N GLN A 70 43.40 -19.52 -26.10
CA GLN A 70 44.60 -20.06 -26.79
C GLN A 70 45.18 -19.03 -27.79
N SER A 71 46.40 -19.27 -28.26
CA SER A 71 47.39 -18.23 -28.61
C SER A 71 47.52 -17.83 -30.10
N GLU A 72 48.08 -16.63 -30.31
CA GLU A 72 48.73 -16.01 -31.52
C GLU A 72 49.74 -16.91 -32.30
N PRO A 73 50.38 -16.51 -33.45
CA PRO A 73 50.59 -15.15 -34.07
C PRO A 73 50.30 -15.08 -35.62
N SER A 74 50.48 -14.00 -36.42
CA SER A 74 51.59 -13.04 -36.60
C SER A 74 51.22 -11.77 -37.45
N ALA A 75 52.05 -10.71 -37.36
CA ALA A 75 51.98 -9.40 -38.07
C ALA A 75 52.98 -9.32 -39.29
N PRO A 76 53.48 -8.18 -39.87
CA PRO A 76 53.34 -6.72 -39.59
C PRO A 76 53.20 -5.81 -40.88
N PRO A 77 53.78 -4.57 -41.03
CA PRO A 77 53.08 -3.29 -40.79
C PRO A 77 53.18 -2.19 -41.91
N GLY A 78 52.52 -1.04 -41.73
CA GLY A 78 52.69 0.20 -42.54
C GLY A 78 52.11 1.46 -41.85
N PRO A 79 52.60 2.70 -42.10
CA PRO A 79 52.78 3.65 -40.99
C PRO A 79 51.89 4.93 -40.92
N ALA A 80 51.62 5.31 -39.66
CA ALA A 80 51.56 6.65 -39.03
C ALA A 80 51.17 7.94 -39.79
N SER A 81 50.24 8.70 -39.19
CA SER A 81 50.29 10.18 -39.08
C SER A 81 49.45 10.69 -37.88
N THR A 82 49.92 11.74 -37.20
CA THR A 82 49.38 12.40 -35.99
C THR A 82 49.17 13.91 -36.28
N PRO A 83 48.77 14.80 -35.33
CA PRO A 83 47.79 14.75 -34.24
C PRO A 83 46.70 15.86 -34.37
N ALA A 84 45.81 15.99 -33.39
CA ALA A 84 44.80 17.07 -33.29
C ALA A 84 45.33 18.38 -32.67
N PRO A 85 44.66 19.54 -32.87
CA PRO A 85 44.90 20.79 -32.13
C PRO A 85 44.07 20.89 -30.83
N PRO A 86 44.46 21.75 -29.86
CA PRO A 86 43.86 21.82 -28.53
C PRO A 86 42.71 22.84 -28.39
N TYR A 87 41.99 22.74 -27.26
CA TYR A 87 40.99 23.69 -26.79
C TYR A 87 41.64 24.99 -26.28
N ASP A 88 40.95 26.12 -26.44
CA ASP A 88 41.30 27.40 -25.81
C ASP A 88 40.05 28.06 -25.23
N LEU A 89 40.15 28.66 -24.03
CA LEU A 89 39.07 29.44 -23.41
C LEU A 89 39.25 30.93 -23.74
N ALA A 90 38.15 31.63 -24.05
CA ALA A 90 37.59 32.72 -23.24
C ALA A 90 36.86 33.86 -24.02
N GLN A 91 35.76 34.33 -23.41
CA GLN A 91 35.23 35.71 -23.36
C GLN A 91 34.27 36.28 -24.45
N GLN A 92 33.11 36.73 -23.92
CA GLN A 92 32.31 37.93 -24.22
C GLN A 92 31.11 37.91 -25.21
N GLN A 93 29.99 38.41 -24.66
CA GLN A 93 28.66 38.71 -25.22
C GLN A 93 28.63 40.15 -25.81
N PRO A 94 27.65 40.53 -26.68
CA PRO A 94 26.41 41.14 -26.16
C PRO A 94 25.10 40.93 -26.98
N VAL A 95 24.02 41.47 -26.42
CA VAL A 95 22.56 41.38 -26.70
C VAL A 95 22.00 41.93 -28.02
N ALA A 96 20.80 41.43 -28.40
CA ALA A 96 19.78 42.11 -29.23
C ALA A 96 18.34 41.57 -28.91
N SER A 97 17.25 42.27 -29.28
CA SER A 97 15.92 42.12 -28.63
C SER A 97 14.67 42.13 -29.54
N ALA A 98 13.64 41.34 -29.17
CA ALA A 98 12.18 41.49 -29.44
C ALA A 98 11.67 41.41 -30.92
N PRO A 99 10.34 41.27 -31.25
CA PRO A 99 9.10 41.34 -30.43
C PRO A 99 8.06 40.16 -30.64
N PRO A 100 6.85 40.18 -30.04
CA PRO A 100 5.94 39.01 -29.90
C PRO A 100 4.63 39.03 -30.73
N ALA A 101 3.81 37.96 -30.65
CA ALA A 101 2.44 37.90 -31.21
C ALA A 101 1.44 37.03 -30.39
N SER A 102 0.15 37.40 -30.45
CA SER A 102 -1.01 36.96 -29.65
C SER A 102 -1.67 35.61 -30.04
N GLY A 103 -2.39 34.94 -29.11
CA GLY A 103 -3.30 33.78 -29.38
C GLY A 103 -4.79 34.18 -29.51
N PRO A 104 -5.82 33.36 -29.13
CA PRO A 104 -5.96 31.89 -28.92
C PRO A 104 -7.14 31.34 -29.81
N PRO A 105 -8.15 30.49 -29.42
CA PRO A 105 -8.34 29.38 -28.46
C PRO A 105 -9.09 28.09 -28.97
N ALA A 106 -9.32 27.12 -28.07
CA ALA A 106 -10.53 26.27 -27.88
C ALA A 106 -10.73 24.84 -28.49
N SER A 107 -11.40 23.99 -27.68
CA SER A 107 -12.08 22.68 -27.92
C SER A 107 -11.27 21.36 -27.93
N GLY A 108 -11.72 20.39 -27.12
CA GLY A 108 -11.55 18.92 -27.29
C GLY A 108 -12.94 18.28 -27.46
N PRO A 109 -13.21 17.01 -27.05
CA PRO A 109 -12.33 15.85 -26.78
C PRO A 109 -12.68 14.63 -27.67
N TYR A 110 -11.88 13.55 -27.69
CA TYR A 110 -12.37 12.22 -28.12
C TYR A 110 -11.50 11.04 -27.61
N TYR A 111 -12.10 10.10 -26.88
CA TYR A 111 -11.57 8.76 -26.60
C TYR A 111 -12.23 7.73 -27.54
N PRO A 112 -11.51 6.68 -27.95
CA PRO A 112 -12.10 5.37 -28.20
C PRO A 112 -11.58 4.31 -27.21
N ALA A 113 -12.49 3.41 -26.81
CA ALA A 113 -12.28 2.33 -25.84
C ALA A 113 -11.62 1.07 -26.48
N PRO A 114 -11.26 0.03 -25.70
CA PRO A 114 -10.13 -0.86 -26.01
C PRO A 114 -10.46 -2.07 -26.89
N SER A 115 -9.42 -2.67 -27.48
CA SER A 115 -9.47 -4.00 -28.09
C SER A 115 -8.65 -5.01 -27.30
N SER A 116 -9.33 -6.04 -26.80
CA SER A 116 -8.79 -7.15 -26.00
C SER A 116 -7.94 -8.15 -26.80
N SER A 117 -6.79 -8.57 -26.26
CA SER A 117 -6.36 -9.98 -26.26
C SER A 117 -5.12 -10.20 -25.38
N ALA A 118 -5.34 -10.53 -24.10
CA ALA A 118 -4.27 -11.04 -23.24
C ALA A 118 -4.01 -12.53 -23.56
N GLN A 119 -2.79 -12.87 -23.96
CA GLN A 119 -2.29 -14.24 -24.03
C GLN A 119 -1.10 -14.34 -23.07
N TYR A 120 -1.35 -14.94 -21.91
CA TYR A 120 -0.40 -15.07 -20.81
C TYR A 120 0.64 -16.16 -21.09
N TYR A 121 1.93 -15.82 -20.97
CA TYR A 121 3.00 -16.76 -20.67
C TYR A 121 4.02 -16.11 -19.72
N PRO A 122 4.49 -16.82 -18.68
CA PRO A 122 5.38 -16.26 -17.66
C PRO A 122 6.85 -16.31 -18.13
N ILE A 123 7.73 -15.52 -17.49
CA ILE A 123 9.07 -15.99 -17.05
C ILE A 123 9.73 -15.00 -16.07
N SER A 124 10.41 -15.60 -15.10
CA SER A 124 11.18 -14.99 -14.02
C SER A 124 12.42 -14.20 -14.49
N GLY A 125 12.83 -13.19 -13.70
CA GLY A 125 14.08 -12.45 -13.94
C GLY A 125 14.68 -11.68 -12.75
N GLY A 126 14.04 -11.67 -11.58
CA GLY A 126 14.58 -11.02 -10.37
C GLY A 126 15.77 -11.78 -9.79
N ARG A 127 16.80 -11.06 -9.33
CA ARG A 127 17.88 -11.64 -8.52
C ARG A 127 17.29 -12.15 -7.19
N PRO A 128 17.84 -13.22 -6.60
CA PRO A 128 17.25 -13.81 -5.40
C PRO A 128 17.35 -12.85 -4.21
N VAL A 129 16.21 -12.27 -3.83
CA VAL A 129 15.96 -11.84 -2.45
C VAL A 129 16.26 -13.05 -1.55
N PRO A 130 17.05 -12.92 -0.47
CA PRO A 130 17.26 -14.03 0.45
C PRO A 130 15.89 -14.50 0.97
N PRO A 131 15.59 -15.81 0.98
CA PRO A 131 14.28 -16.27 1.41
C PRO A 131 14.04 -15.81 2.85
N PRO A 132 12.84 -15.30 3.20
CA PRO A 132 12.51 -15.01 4.58
C PRO A 132 12.75 -16.29 5.38
N ARG A 133 13.59 -16.20 6.41
CA ARG A 133 13.92 -17.36 7.24
C ARG A 133 12.64 -17.83 7.91
N ARG A 134 12.06 -18.94 7.40
CA ARG A 134 10.95 -19.65 8.03
C ARG A 134 11.30 -19.97 9.47
N ARG A 135 10.88 -19.08 10.38
CA ARG A 135 11.10 -19.24 11.81
C ARG A 135 9.98 -20.12 12.35
N ASN A 136 10.06 -21.41 12.01
CA ASN A 136 9.25 -22.44 12.63
C ASN A 136 9.54 -22.41 14.14
N GLY A 137 8.64 -21.78 14.91
CA GLY A 137 8.90 -21.42 16.29
C GLY A 137 7.64 -21.00 17.01
N VAL A 138 6.82 -21.99 17.38
CA VAL A 138 5.80 -21.82 18.42
C VAL A 138 6.49 -21.25 19.67
N GLY A 139 6.08 -20.08 20.13
CA GLY A 139 6.74 -19.42 21.26
C GLY A 139 6.04 -18.12 21.67
N CYS A 140 5.09 -18.23 22.59
CA CYS A 140 4.58 -17.07 23.32
C CYS A 140 5.75 -16.28 23.95
N TRP A 141 5.80 -14.98 23.73
CA TRP A 141 6.62 -14.07 24.53
C TRP A 141 5.77 -12.92 25.05
N LEU A 142 5.29 -13.09 26.29
CA LEU A 142 4.81 -11.99 27.11
C LEU A 142 6.02 -11.18 27.57
N ALA A 143 6.17 -9.96 27.05
CA ALA A 143 7.12 -8.97 27.54
C ALA A 143 6.47 -7.58 27.48
N GLY A 144 5.75 -7.20 28.54
CA GLY A 144 5.06 -5.92 28.63
C GLY A 144 5.75 -4.90 29.54
N CYS A 145 5.11 -3.71 29.60
CA CYS A 145 5.38 -2.56 30.47
C CYS A 145 6.51 -1.62 29.97
N GLY A 146 6.28 -0.31 29.77
CA GLY A 146 5.05 0.51 29.91
C GLY A 146 5.19 1.81 29.09
N CYS A 147 4.14 2.54 28.75
CA CYS A 147 3.22 3.21 29.68
C CYS A 147 1.74 3.20 29.22
N LEU A 148 0.83 3.32 30.20
CA LEU A 148 -0.62 3.47 30.01
C LEU A 148 -0.91 4.80 29.25
N THR A 149 -1.90 4.90 28.36
CA THR A 149 -3.35 4.60 28.55
C THR A 149 -4.08 4.52 27.20
N LEU A 150 -5.23 3.82 27.14
CA LEU A 150 -6.25 3.85 26.05
C LEU A 150 -6.01 3.10 24.72
N ALA A 151 -5.44 1.88 24.76
CA ALA A 151 -5.80 0.80 23.82
C ALA A 151 -5.30 -0.55 24.37
N GLY A 152 -6.03 -1.64 24.12
CA GLY A 152 -5.55 -3.02 24.38
C GLY A 152 -5.86 -3.60 25.76
N ILE A 153 -7.11 -4.02 25.99
CA ILE A 153 -7.43 -5.14 26.89
C ILE A 153 -8.13 -6.23 26.07
N PHE A 154 -7.36 -6.91 25.23
CA PHE A 154 -7.72 -8.22 24.70
C PHE A 154 -6.62 -9.21 25.09
N MET A 155 -7.01 -10.46 25.38
CA MET A 155 -6.17 -11.53 25.97
C MET A 155 -5.66 -11.29 27.42
N VAL A 156 -6.45 -11.75 28.40
CA VAL A 156 -6.11 -12.81 29.40
C VAL A 156 -7.10 -12.74 30.58
N VAL A 157 -8.26 -13.40 30.46
CA VAL A 157 -9.09 -13.84 31.60
C VAL A 157 -9.73 -15.21 31.30
N LEU A 158 -8.90 -16.25 31.17
CA LEU A 158 -9.33 -17.64 31.34
C LEU A 158 -8.32 -18.35 32.26
N PHE A 159 -8.85 -19.18 33.17
CA PHE A 159 -8.12 -19.96 34.19
C PHE A 159 -7.54 -19.23 35.44
N VAL A 160 -8.38 -18.54 36.22
CA VAL A 160 -8.38 -18.73 37.70
C VAL A 160 -9.80 -18.58 38.27
N LEU A 161 -10.46 -19.70 38.62
CA LEU A 161 -11.36 -19.84 39.80
C LEU A 161 -11.97 -21.27 39.92
N GLY A 162 -11.18 -22.29 39.56
CA GLY A 162 -11.50 -23.68 39.87
C GLY A 162 -11.04 -24.05 41.28
N GLY A 163 -11.79 -23.66 42.31
CA GLY A 163 -11.55 -24.16 43.67
C GLY A 163 -11.91 -23.21 44.82
N LEU A 164 -13.09 -23.44 45.41
CA LEU A 164 -13.41 -23.45 46.85
C LEU A 164 -14.92 -23.21 47.04
N GLY A 165 -15.69 -24.30 47.06
CA GLY A 165 -17.13 -24.29 47.32
C GLY A 165 -17.50 -25.44 48.24
N SER A 166 -17.56 -25.16 49.54
CA SER A 166 -17.76 -26.16 50.60
C SER A 166 -19.13 -26.83 50.52
N LEU A 167 -19.17 -28.16 50.60
CA LEU A 167 -20.41 -28.92 50.75
C LEU A 167 -21.04 -28.64 52.12
N SER A 168 -22.16 -27.91 52.14
CA SER A 168 -23.12 -27.96 53.24
C SER A 168 -24.41 -28.61 52.76
N SER A 169 -24.69 -29.79 53.31
CA SER A 169 -25.94 -30.51 53.05
C SER A 169 -27.06 -29.90 53.88
N SER A 170 -28.11 -29.40 53.22
CA SER A 170 -29.43 -29.21 53.82
C SER A 170 -30.46 -29.94 52.97
N SER A 171 -30.83 -31.14 53.41
CA SER A 171 -31.97 -31.89 52.86
C SER A 171 -33.26 -31.12 53.11
N GLY A 172 -33.83 -30.54 52.06
CA GLY A 172 -35.14 -29.89 52.05
C GLY A 172 -35.93 -30.35 50.83
N GLU A 173 -36.90 -31.23 51.05
CA GLU A 173 -37.88 -31.59 50.02
C GLU A 173 -38.82 -30.39 49.77
N GLY A 174 -38.63 -29.74 48.62
CA GLY A 174 -39.46 -28.65 48.12
C GLY A 174 -39.64 -28.78 46.61
N GLU A 175 -40.83 -28.46 46.11
CA GLU A 175 -41.26 -28.73 44.72
C GLU A 175 -40.31 -28.11 43.68
N GLY A 176 -39.70 -28.97 42.85
CA GLY A 176 -38.61 -28.64 41.94
C GLY A 176 -39.04 -27.92 40.66
N VAL A 177 -39.54 -26.68 40.78
CA VAL A 177 -39.94 -25.81 39.66
C VAL A 177 -39.32 -24.39 39.66
N PRO A 178 -38.92 -23.73 40.77
CA PRO A 178 -38.57 -22.31 40.72
C PRO A 178 -37.36 -21.94 39.84
N GLN A 179 -36.24 -22.66 39.97
CA GLN A 179 -34.93 -22.11 39.59
C GLN A 179 -34.59 -22.28 38.10
N GLN A 180 -34.88 -23.46 37.52
CA GLN A 180 -34.60 -23.70 36.10
C GLN A 180 -35.50 -22.87 35.17
N GLN A 181 -36.68 -22.45 35.66
CA GLN A 181 -37.61 -21.59 34.92
C GLN A 181 -37.26 -20.10 35.09
N SER A 182 -36.72 -19.68 36.24
CA SER A 182 -36.17 -18.32 36.40
C SER A 182 -34.90 -18.10 35.58
N ASP A 183 -34.02 -19.10 35.50
CA ASP A 183 -32.76 -18.99 34.76
C ASP A 183 -33.02 -18.87 33.25
N ALA A 184 -33.97 -19.63 32.70
CA ALA A 184 -34.39 -19.51 31.31
C ALA A 184 -34.99 -18.12 30.98
N ALA A 185 -35.80 -17.56 31.87
CA ALA A 185 -36.34 -16.21 31.70
C ALA A 185 -35.25 -15.12 31.76
N ALA A 186 -34.30 -15.26 32.68
CA ALA A 186 -33.16 -14.35 32.81
C ALA A 186 -32.21 -14.43 31.60
N ILE A 187 -31.99 -15.62 31.03
CA ILE A 187 -31.21 -15.78 29.78
C ILE A 187 -31.92 -15.08 28.62
N ALA A 188 -33.24 -15.25 28.48
CA ALA A 188 -34.01 -14.57 27.44
C ALA A 188 -33.98 -13.04 27.57
N GLU A 189 -33.95 -12.51 28.79
CA GLU A 189 -33.76 -11.07 29.04
C GLU A 189 -32.37 -10.58 28.59
N GLN A 190 -31.31 -11.37 28.83
CA GLN A 190 -29.96 -11.02 28.33
C GLN A 190 -29.86 -11.09 26.81
N LEU A 191 -30.49 -12.09 26.17
CA LEU A 191 -30.50 -12.18 24.70
C LEU A 191 -31.27 -10.99 24.06
N ALA A 192 -32.37 -10.56 24.67
CA ALA A 192 -33.07 -9.35 24.22
C ALA A 192 -32.24 -8.07 24.40
N ALA A 193 -31.37 -8.00 25.42
CA ALA A 193 -30.41 -6.91 25.57
C ALA A 193 -29.29 -6.97 24.52
N TYR A 194 -28.76 -8.16 24.23
CA TYR A 194 -27.79 -8.39 23.15
C TYR A 194 -28.33 -7.93 21.78
N ASP A 195 -29.57 -8.33 21.44
CA ASP A 195 -30.22 -7.91 20.19
C ASP A 195 -30.34 -6.37 20.07
N ALA A 196 -30.59 -5.69 21.20
CA ALA A 196 -30.72 -4.23 21.25
C ALA A 196 -29.36 -3.51 21.10
N GLU A 197 -28.30 -4.01 21.74
CA GLU A 197 -26.95 -3.49 21.55
C GLU A 197 -26.47 -3.74 20.11
N LEU A 198 -26.70 -4.92 19.54
CA LEU A 198 -26.35 -5.26 18.16
C LEU A 198 -27.11 -4.41 17.13
N ALA A 199 -28.39 -4.09 17.38
CA ALA A 199 -29.15 -3.14 16.57
C ALA A 199 -28.56 -1.71 16.64
N THR A 200 -28.03 -1.32 17.81
CA THR A 200 -27.36 -0.03 18.00
C THR A 200 -26.02 0.03 17.27
N ILE A 201 -25.19 -1.02 17.39
CA ILE A 201 -23.94 -1.17 16.63
C ILE A 201 -24.19 -1.07 15.13
N ARG A 202 -25.18 -1.80 14.60
CA ARG A 202 -25.56 -1.73 13.17
C ARG A 202 -26.01 -0.32 12.74
N SER A 203 -26.66 0.44 13.62
CA SER A 203 -27.04 1.83 13.33
C SER A 203 -25.84 2.79 13.34
N LEU A 204 -24.82 2.51 14.15
CA LEU A 204 -23.57 3.30 14.21
C LEU A 204 -22.65 2.96 13.03
N ALA A 205 -22.60 1.68 12.62
CA ALA A 205 -21.76 1.19 11.53
C ALA A 205 -22.03 1.87 10.17
N VAL A 206 -23.22 2.44 9.97
CA VAL A 206 -23.55 3.30 8.80
C VAL A 206 -22.57 4.48 8.65
N ALA A 207 -21.95 4.94 9.74
CA ALA A 207 -20.89 5.97 9.70
C ALA A 207 -19.56 5.48 9.10
N LEU A 208 -19.45 4.19 8.78
CA LEU A 208 -18.33 3.52 8.10
C LEU A 208 -18.67 3.15 6.64
N ASP A 209 -19.91 3.37 6.17
CA ASP A 209 -20.34 2.99 4.81
C ASP A 209 -19.40 3.58 3.73
N GLY A 210 -18.78 2.71 2.94
CA GLY A 210 -17.84 3.09 1.88
C GLY A 210 -16.49 3.61 2.38
N ASN A 211 -16.14 3.42 3.65
CA ASN A 211 -14.84 3.77 4.20
C ASN A 211 -13.85 2.60 4.08
N PRO A 212 -12.62 2.81 3.56
CA PRO A 212 -11.66 1.72 3.38
C PRO A 212 -11.07 1.16 4.67
N ALA A 213 -11.12 1.91 5.77
CA ALA A 213 -10.64 1.47 7.08
C ALA A 213 -11.75 0.79 7.91
N ALA A 214 -12.97 0.65 7.39
CA ALA A 214 -14.10 0.06 8.12
C ALA A 214 -13.79 -1.32 8.76
N PRO A 215 -13.11 -2.28 8.07
CA PRO A 215 -12.77 -3.57 8.67
C PRO A 215 -11.81 -3.51 9.87
N LEU A 216 -11.05 -2.41 10.01
CA LEU A 216 -10.16 -2.17 11.15
C LEU A 216 -10.86 -1.43 12.29
N VAL A 217 -11.95 -0.72 12.00
CA VAL A 217 -12.75 0.02 13.00
C VAL A 217 -13.82 -0.85 13.64
N LEU A 218 -14.38 -1.80 12.89
CA LEU A 218 -15.41 -2.73 13.37
C LEU A 218 -15.08 -4.16 12.94
N ASP A 219 -14.64 -4.97 13.90
CA ASP A 219 -14.36 -6.40 13.69
C ASP A 219 -15.66 -7.19 13.51
N GLU A 220 -16.06 -7.40 12.25
CA GLU A 220 -17.24 -8.19 11.90
C GLU A 220 -17.07 -9.68 12.23
N ASN A 221 -15.84 -10.21 12.25
CA ASN A 221 -15.57 -11.61 12.60
C ASN A 221 -15.78 -11.82 14.10
N TRP A 222 -15.40 -10.86 14.94
CA TRP A 222 -15.72 -10.84 16.36
C TRP A 222 -17.23 -10.70 16.62
N LEU A 223 -17.94 -9.84 15.89
CA LEU A 223 -19.41 -9.77 15.98
C LEU A 223 -20.09 -11.09 15.59
N SER A 224 -19.61 -11.73 14.53
CA SER A 224 -20.05 -13.06 14.08
C SER A 224 -19.78 -14.14 15.14
N TYR A 225 -18.61 -14.08 15.79
CA TYR A 225 -18.30 -14.94 16.92
C TYR A 225 -19.27 -14.72 18.09
N LEU A 226 -19.59 -13.47 18.46
CA LEU A 226 -20.55 -13.16 19.53
C LEU A 226 -21.95 -13.70 19.21
N ASP A 227 -22.42 -13.58 17.96
CA ASP A 227 -23.70 -14.15 17.49
C ASP A 227 -23.70 -15.69 17.59
N SER A 228 -22.59 -16.34 17.24
CA SER A 228 -22.41 -17.79 17.40
C SER A 228 -22.46 -18.26 18.86
N GLN A 229 -22.01 -17.41 19.81
CA GLN A 229 -22.13 -17.69 21.24
C GLN A 229 -23.55 -17.43 21.75
N ALA A 230 -24.21 -16.36 21.30
CA ALA A 230 -25.57 -16.00 21.68
C ALA A 230 -26.60 -17.07 21.27
N THR A 231 -26.33 -17.78 20.17
CA THR A 231 -27.17 -18.86 19.63
C THR A 231 -26.83 -20.27 20.14
N ALA A 232 -25.89 -20.38 21.09
CA ALA A 232 -25.44 -21.68 21.61
C ALA A 232 -26.55 -22.46 22.35
N PRO A 233 -26.76 -23.76 22.07
CA PRO A 233 -27.94 -24.51 22.55
C PRO A 233 -27.97 -24.81 24.06
N ASN A 234 -26.87 -24.57 24.78
CA ASN A 234 -26.75 -24.78 26.23
C ASN A 234 -26.25 -23.52 26.96
N LEU A 235 -26.53 -22.33 26.41
CA LEU A 235 -26.08 -21.05 26.96
C LEU A 235 -26.51 -20.87 28.42
N THR A 236 -25.55 -20.56 29.29
CA THR A 236 -25.81 -20.24 30.70
C THR A 236 -26.06 -18.74 30.90
N LEU A 237 -26.70 -18.37 32.03
CA LEU A 237 -26.92 -16.97 32.38
C LEU A 237 -25.62 -16.15 32.53
N THR A 238 -24.52 -16.80 32.94
CA THR A 238 -23.21 -16.14 33.04
C THR A 238 -22.62 -15.84 31.67
N GLU A 239 -22.70 -16.79 30.74
CA GLU A 239 -22.23 -16.60 29.36
C GLU A 239 -23.09 -15.54 28.64
N ALA A 240 -24.42 -15.59 28.80
CA ALA A 240 -25.32 -14.58 28.23
C ALA A 240 -24.99 -13.16 28.72
N LYS A 241 -24.72 -12.98 30.02
CA LYS A 241 -24.25 -11.69 30.58
C LYS A 241 -22.89 -11.26 30.02
N ASN A 242 -21.97 -12.20 29.82
CA ASN A 242 -20.66 -11.91 29.25
C ASN A 242 -20.77 -11.45 27.78
N ILE A 243 -21.62 -12.10 26.99
CA ILE A 243 -21.89 -11.72 25.59
C ILE A 243 -22.47 -10.30 25.51
N VAL A 244 -23.46 -9.97 26.36
CA VAL A 244 -23.98 -8.59 26.45
C VAL A 244 -22.87 -7.60 26.82
N SER A 245 -22.04 -7.90 27.82
CA SER A 245 -20.91 -7.03 28.19
C SER A 245 -19.95 -6.78 27.04
N MET A 246 -19.48 -7.84 26.36
CA MET A 246 -18.57 -7.73 25.22
C MET A 246 -19.22 -6.96 24.04
N THR A 247 -20.54 -7.03 23.88
CA THR A 247 -21.28 -6.27 22.84
C THR A 247 -21.41 -4.79 23.22
N VAL A 248 -21.63 -4.48 24.50
CA VAL A 248 -21.61 -3.11 25.05
C VAL A 248 -20.22 -2.47 24.88
N ASP A 249 -19.16 -3.25 25.08
CA ASP A 249 -17.77 -2.80 24.86
C ASP A 249 -17.56 -2.43 23.38
N VAL A 250 -17.91 -3.31 22.43
CA VAL A 250 -17.83 -3.03 20.97
C VAL A 250 -18.64 -1.79 20.57
N ARG A 251 -19.87 -1.62 21.09
CA ARG A 251 -20.66 -0.39 20.85
C ARG A 251 -19.91 0.85 21.35
N THR A 252 -19.32 0.79 22.53
CA THR A 252 -18.64 1.93 23.17
C THR A 252 -17.36 2.29 22.43
N GLU A 253 -16.59 1.29 21.97
CA GLU A 253 -15.39 1.50 21.14
C GLU A 253 -15.74 2.10 19.78
N LEU A 254 -16.83 1.65 19.15
CA LEU A 254 -17.33 2.21 17.89
C LEU A 254 -17.80 3.67 18.05
N GLU A 255 -18.56 3.99 19.11
CA GLU A 255 -18.95 5.36 19.44
C GLU A 255 -17.73 6.28 19.65
N GLN A 256 -16.70 5.79 20.37
CA GLN A 256 -15.46 6.52 20.57
C GLN A 256 -14.70 6.72 19.25
N SER A 257 -14.65 5.70 18.38
CA SER A 257 -14.00 5.79 17.07
C SER A 257 -14.66 6.84 16.18
N ILE A 258 -16.00 6.81 16.06
CA ILE A 258 -16.79 7.81 15.32
C ILE A 258 -16.52 9.23 15.85
N ALA A 259 -16.60 9.43 17.18
CA ALA A 259 -16.37 10.74 17.80
C ALA A 259 -14.92 11.24 17.65
N THR A 260 -13.95 10.33 17.53
CA THR A 260 -12.54 10.67 17.28
C THR A 260 -12.32 11.03 15.82
N ALA A 261 -12.90 10.28 14.89
CA ALA A 261 -12.85 10.56 13.46
C ALA A 261 -13.48 11.90 13.10
N GLU A 262 -14.61 12.27 13.74
CA GLU A 262 -15.23 13.60 13.58
C GLU A 262 -14.30 14.76 13.99
N GLN A 263 -13.42 14.55 14.98
CA GLN A 263 -12.46 15.57 15.42
C GLN A 263 -11.26 15.67 14.45
N ARG A 264 -10.72 14.53 13.99
CA ARG A 264 -9.56 14.48 13.09
C ARG A 264 -9.80 15.21 11.76
N ARG A 265 -10.97 15.00 11.13
CA ARG A 265 -11.46 15.68 9.89
C ARG A 265 -11.31 17.21 9.84
N SER A 266 -10.97 17.87 10.94
CA SER A 266 -10.63 19.28 10.98
C SER A 266 -9.24 19.63 10.43
N ASN A 267 -8.36 18.65 10.16
CA ASN A 267 -6.96 18.85 9.72
C ASN A 267 -6.26 19.87 10.64
N ALA A 268 -6.13 19.50 11.92
CA ALA A 268 -5.89 20.39 13.04
C ALA A 268 -4.47 20.99 13.07
N SER A 269 -3.47 20.28 12.54
CA SER A 269 -2.11 20.81 12.31
C SER A 269 -2.04 21.72 11.07
N GLY A 270 -2.94 21.48 10.11
CA GLY A 270 -2.98 22.20 8.83
C GLY A 270 -1.96 21.70 7.81
N SER A 271 -1.30 20.57 8.04
CA SER A 271 -0.24 20.02 7.19
C SER A 271 -0.77 19.48 5.85
N VAL A 272 0.12 18.99 4.99
CA VAL A 272 -0.26 18.32 3.74
C VAL A 272 -0.54 16.84 4.01
N SER A 273 0.28 16.19 4.82
CA SER A 273 0.13 14.78 5.16
C SER A 273 -1.14 14.47 5.95
N GLU A 274 -1.48 15.29 6.97
CA GLU A 274 -2.70 15.11 7.78
C GLU A 274 -3.95 15.18 6.92
N ARG A 275 -4.11 16.24 6.11
CA ARG A 275 -5.24 16.36 5.19
C ARG A 275 -5.36 15.17 4.24
N LEU A 276 -4.25 14.65 3.71
CA LEU A 276 -4.30 13.49 2.80
C LEU A 276 -4.78 12.22 3.53
N VAL A 277 -4.33 11.99 4.77
CA VAL A 277 -4.78 10.87 5.60
C VAL A 277 -6.24 11.06 6.05
N ASP A 278 -6.65 12.27 6.44
CA ASP A 278 -8.02 12.64 6.79
C ASP A 278 -8.99 12.42 5.63
N GLU A 279 -8.65 12.90 4.42
CA GLU A 279 -9.45 12.74 3.21
C GLU A 279 -9.56 11.27 2.80
N ALA A 280 -8.48 10.50 2.98
CA ALA A 280 -8.41 9.09 2.64
C ALA A 280 -9.20 8.19 3.61
N GLY A 281 -9.05 8.43 4.91
CA GLY A 281 -9.67 7.67 5.99
C GLY A 281 -11.00 8.23 6.49
N ASN A 282 -11.47 9.38 5.99
CA ASN A 282 -12.57 10.16 6.58
C ASN A 282 -12.39 10.35 8.11
N GLY A 283 -11.16 10.61 8.54
CA GLY A 283 -10.73 10.73 9.95
C GLY A 283 -10.58 9.41 10.75
N TYR A 284 -10.95 8.24 10.20
CA TYR A 284 -10.78 6.97 10.94
C TYR A 284 -9.33 6.47 10.95
N ILE A 285 -8.55 6.85 9.94
CA ILE A 285 -7.09 6.68 9.92
C ILE A 285 -6.46 7.89 10.61
N ASP A 286 -5.51 7.66 11.50
CA ASP A 286 -4.74 8.68 12.22
C ASP A 286 -3.36 8.90 11.59
N ILE A 287 -2.71 10.01 11.95
CA ILE A 287 -1.35 10.32 11.54
C ILE A 287 -0.51 10.79 12.74
N THR A 288 0.74 10.34 12.81
CA THR A 288 1.72 10.83 13.78
C THR A 288 3.09 11.07 13.14
N TRP A 289 3.74 12.17 13.50
CA TRP A 289 5.07 12.54 12.96
C TRP A 289 6.21 12.02 13.83
N ASP A 290 6.24 10.70 14.04
CA ASP A 290 7.15 9.98 14.94
C ASP A 290 7.78 8.73 14.29
N ALA A 291 7.97 8.73 12.95
CA ALA A 291 8.57 7.61 12.24
C ALA A 291 9.94 7.18 12.81
N ALA A 292 10.76 8.11 13.31
CA ALA A 292 12.06 7.81 13.93
C ALA A 292 11.95 7.00 15.24
N GLN A 293 10.77 6.92 15.86
CA GLN A 293 10.47 6.17 17.07
C GLN A 293 9.63 4.92 16.79
N ALA A 294 8.65 5.04 15.89
CA ALA A 294 7.68 3.99 15.59
C ALA A 294 8.17 3.01 14.52
N CYS A 295 8.91 3.48 13.53
CA CYS A 295 9.31 2.68 12.38
C CYS A 295 10.62 1.94 12.63
N GLY A 296 10.72 0.75 12.02
CA GLY A 296 11.95 -0.05 12.06
C GLY A 296 13.12 0.68 11.42
N SER A 297 14.35 0.28 11.80
CA SER A 297 15.54 0.70 11.06
C SER A 297 15.43 0.22 9.59
N PRO A 298 15.78 1.07 8.60
CA PRO A 298 15.58 0.73 7.19
C PRO A 298 16.42 -0.46 6.77
N ASP A 299 15.81 -1.40 6.02
CA ASP A 299 16.51 -2.54 5.44
C ASP A 299 17.46 -2.16 4.28
N GLY A 300 17.46 -0.89 3.85
CA GLY A 300 18.25 -0.33 2.75
C GLY A 300 19.72 0.01 3.04
N GLY A 301 20.14 0.00 4.31
CA GLY A 301 21.49 0.41 4.73
C GLY A 301 21.66 1.95 4.86
N ASP A 302 22.90 2.38 5.08
CA ASP A 302 23.26 3.74 5.56
C ASP A 302 22.83 4.92 4.65
N ASP A 303 22.38 4.67 3.42
CA ASP A 303 22.01 5.68 2.41
C ASP A 303 20.48 5.89 2.27
N TRP A 304 19.64 5.14 2.98
CA TRP A 304 18.17 5.25 2.93
C TRP A 304 17.59 5.72 4.27
N GLU A 305 16.66 6.68 4.22
CA GLU A 305 15.94 7.22 5.38
C GLU A 305 14.49 6.70 5.39
N THR A 306 14.02 6.19 6.52
CA THR A 306 12.63 5.71 6.66
C THR A 306 11.67 6.89 6.71
N ALA A 307 10.95 7.14 5.61
CA ALA A 307 9.98 8.22 5.50
C ALA A 307 8.72 7.99 6.35
N GLY A 308 8.30 6.72 6.51
CA GLY A 308 7.12 6.34 7.26
C GLY A 308 7.02 4.84 7.53
N CYS A 309 5.91 4.45 8.15
CA CYS A 309 5.45 3.07 8.29
C CYS A 309 3.98 3.02 8.78
N VAL A 310 3.33 1.89 8.54
CA VAL A 310 2.15 1.42 9.29
C VAL A 310 2.51 0.12 10.00
N THR A 311 2.14 -0.02 11.28
CA THR A 311 2.48 -1.21 12.06
C THR A 311 1.25 -2.08 12.31
N GLY A 312 1.39 -3.42 12.21
CA GLY A 312 0.26 -4.33 12.46
C GLY A 312 -0.30 -4.31 13.89
N GLY A 313 0.43 -3.70 14.85
CA GLY A 313 -0.08 -3.45 16.20
C GLY A 313 -0.94 -2.17 16.32
N ASN A 314 -0.90 -1.30 15.31
CA ASN A 314 -1.68 -0.06 15.23
C ASN A 314 -1.96 0.29 13.75
N ALA A 315 -2.71 -0.58 13.06
CA ALA A 315 -2.94 -0.48 11.61
C ALA A 315 -3.77 0.75 11.18
N LEU A 316 -4.38 1.47 12.13
CA LEU A 316 -5.13 2.71 11.92
C LEU A 316 -4.26 3.97 12.14
N THR A 317 -2.93 3.87 12.20
CA THR A 317 -2.05 5.04 12.30
C THR A 317 -0.93 4.97 11.28
N VAL A 318 -0.83 6.03 10.49
CA VAL A 318 0.30 6.30 9.60
C VAL A 318 1.36 7.07 10.39
N HIS A 319 2.51 6.43 10.61
CA HIS A 319 3.67 7.07 11.21
C HIS A 319 4.54 7.65 10.08
N LEU A 320 4.88 8.94 10.14
CA LEU A 320 5.66 9.63 9.10
C LEU A 320 6.78 10.50 9.71
N VAL A 321 7.74 10.91 8.89
CA VAL A 321 8.59 12.08 9.19
C VAL A 321 7.79 13.38 9.00
N PRO A 322 8.09 14.47 9.73
CA PRO A 322 7.44 15.77 9.53
C PRO A 322 7.47 16.25 8.07
N ASP A 323 6.38 16.89 7.60
CA ASP A 323 6.25 17.45 6.23
C ASP A 323 7.46 18.28 5.76
N ALA A 324 8.15 18.94 6.69
CA ALA A 324 9.31 19.79 6.42
C ALA A 324 10.62 19.04 6.16
N GLU A 325 10.66 17.72 6.36
CA GLU A 325 11.84 16.87 6.11
C GLU A 325 11.84 16.29 4.68
N PHE A 326 10.66 16.21 4.03
CA PHE A 326 10.55 15.86 2.61
C PHE A 326 11.17 16.92 1.69
N ARG A 327 11.90 16.47 0.66
CA ARG A 327 12.61 17.38 -0.26
C ARG A 327 11.70 17.95 -1.35
N SER A 328 10.52 17.36 -1.58
CA SER A 328 9.50 17.90 -2.48
C SER A 328 8.07 17.54 -2.05
N ASP A 329 7.09 18.29 -2.57
CA ASP A 329 5.65 17.95 -2.45
C ASP A 329 5.33 16.59 -3.13
N TRP A 330 6.15 16.17 -4.10
CA TRP A 330 6.04 14.86 -4.73
C TRP A 330 6.44 13.73 -3.78
N SER A 331 7.61 13.82 -3.12
CA SER A 331 8.05 12.75 -2.22
C SER A 331 7.11 12.59 -1.02
N LEU A 332 6.66 13.70 -0.43
CA LEU A 332 5.62 13.70 0.61
C LEU A 332 4.35 12.97 0.15
N ARG A 333 3.80 13.35 -1.01
CA ARG A 333 2.56 12.77 -1.56
C ARG A 333 2.67 11.28 -1.83
N MET A 334 3.79 10.85 -2.40
CA MET A 334 4.05 9.46 -2.71
C MET A 334 4.21 8.62 -1.44
N SER A 335 4.99 9.08 -0.46
CA SER A 335 5.11 8.40 0.84
C SER A 335 3.76 8.29 1.54
N VAL A 336 2.96 9.36 1.63
CA VAL A 336 1.62 9.29 2.24
C VAL A 336 0.72 8.27 1.52
N ALA A 337 0.71 8.23 0.18
CA ALA A 337 -0.09 7.26 -0.56
C ALA A 337 0.43 5.81 -0.42
N HIS A 338 1.75 5.63 -0.28
CA HIS A 338 2.38 4.35 0.01
C HIS A 338 1.97 3.84 1.41
N GLU A 339 2.10 4.66 2.46
CA GLU A 339 1.67 4.27 3.82
C GLU A 339 0.17 3.98 3.91
N LEU A 340 -0.67 4.77 3.24
CA LEU A 340 -2.11 4.49 3.15
C LEU A 340 -2.39 3.13 2.49
N ALA A 341 -1.58 2.69 1.52
CA ALA A 341 -1.72 1.37 0.92
C ALA A 341 -1.50 0.24 1.95
N HIS A 342 -0.57 0.41 2.90
CA HIS A 342 -0.41 -0.55 4.01
C HIS A 342 -1.62 -0.56 4.95
N VAL A 343 -2.22 0.60 5.26
CA VAL A 343 -3.50 0.63 6.00
C VAL A 343 -4.58 -0.20 5.28
N TYR A 344 -4.66 -0.09 3.95
CA TYR A 344 -5.62 -0.85 3.16
C TYR A 344 -5.27 -2.34 3.06
N GLN A 345 -3.99 -2.73 3.04
CA GLN A 345 -3.56 -4.13 3.13
C GLN A 345 -3.97 -4.74 4.48
N PHE A 346 -3.81 -4.02 5.59
CA PHE A 346 -4.32 -4.48 6.90
C PHE A 346 -5.85 -4.56 6.92
N ALA A 347 -6.55 -3.56 6.38
CA ALA A 347 -8.01 -3.57 6.28
C ALA A 347 -8.53 -4.71 5.39
N ASP A 348 -7.80 -5.05 4.33
CA ASP A 348 -8.08 -6.19 3.47
C ASP A 348 -7.99 -7.51 4.24
N ALA A 349 -6.86 -7.75 4.93
CA ALA A 349 -6.65 -8.94 5.75
C ALA A 349 -7.70 -9.10 6.86
N ALA A 350 -8.15 -8.00 7.47
CA ALA A 350 -9.19 -8.02 8.51
C ALA A 350 -10.56 -8.56 8.01
N ARG A 351 -10.82 -8.56 6.70
CA ARG A 351 -12.05 -9.13 6.11
C ARG A 351 -12.08 -10.67 6.10
N PHE A 352 -11.00 -11.36 6.45
CA PHE A 352 -10.87 -12.81 6.29
C PHE A 352 -10.43 -13.53 7.58
N ASP A 353 -11.18 -14.55 8.00
CA ASP A 353 -10.91 -15.37 9.20
C ASP A 353 -9.52 -16.04 9.18
N ASP A 354 -9.01 -16.39 8.01
CA ASP A 354 -7.69 -17.02 7.82
C ASP A 354 -6.56 -16.01 7.56
N GLN A 355 -6.90 -14.71 7.55
CA GLN A 355 -6.02 -13.59 7.18
C GLN A 355 -5.42 -13.71 5.78
N HIS A 356 -5.99 -14.53 4.89
CA HIS A 356 -5.54 -14.66 3.50
C HIS A 356 -6.30 -13.63 2.66
N SER A 357 -5.72 -12.45 2.49
CA SER A 357 -6.36 -11.28 1.90
C SER A 357 -6.48 -11.33 0.37
N ASP A 358 -7.17 -10.36 -0.25
CA ASP A 358 -7.13 -10.22 -1.71
C ASP A 358 -5.74 -9.73 -2.18
N ALA A 359 -5.06 -8.90 -1.39
CA ALA A 359 -3.67 -8.51 -1.60
C ALA A 359 -2.75 -9.74 -1.61
N ASP A 360 -2.84 -10.63 -0.60
CA ASP A 360 -2.06 -11.87 -0.56
C ASP A 360 -2.28 -12.73 -1.80
N ARG A 361 -3.54 -12.85 -2.25
CA ARG A 361 -3.88 -13.56 -3.48
C ARG A 361 -3.23 -12.95 -4.73
N LEU A 362 -3.01 -11.63 -4.80
CA LEU A 362 -2.27 -10.99 -5.89
C LEU A 362 -0.76 -11.26 -5.78
N LEU A 363 -0.20 -11.17 -4.58
CA LEU A 363 1.22 -11.45 -4.30
C LEU A 363 1.58 -12.91 -4.61
N GLU A 364 0.72 -13.88 -4.25
CA GLU A 364 0.90 -15.30 -4.56
C GLU A 364 0.85 -15.61 -6.08
N GLN A 365 0.14 -14.80 -6.86
CA GLN A 365 0.15 -14.88 -8.32
C GLN A 365 1.44 -14.32 -8.94
N GLY A 366 2.31 -13.71 -8.14
CA GLY A 366 3.58 -13.11 -8.56
C GLY A 366 3.48 -11.68 -9.06
N LEU A 367 2.32 -11.01 -8.91
CA LEU A 367 2.21 -9.56 -9.10
C LEU A 367 3.06 -8.85 -8.05
N PHE A 368 3.52 -7.63 -8.36
CA PHE A 368 4.32 -6.81 -7.43
C PHE A 368 5.60 -7.52 -6.95
N THR A 369 6.10 -8.47 -7.75
CA THR A 369 7.18 -9.41 -7.39
C THR A 369 6.95 -10.25 -6.12
N GLY A 370 5.71 -10.30 -5.61
CA GLY A 370 5.37 -10.94 -4.34
C GLY A 370 5.76 -10.11 -3.11
N SER A 371 5.87 -8.78 -3.24
CA SER A 371 6.11 -7.85 -2.14
C SER A 371 4.94 -6.88 -1.94
N ASP A 372 4.52 -6.78 -0.70
CA ASP A 372 3.62 -5.78 -0.10
C ASP A 372 4.10 -4.34 -0.28
N GLU A 373 5.38 -4.07 -0.01
CA GLU A 373 6.05 -2.78 -0.27
C GLU A 373 5.97 -2.37 -1.75
N ALA A 374 6.24 -3.31 -2.67
CA ALA A 374 6.13 -3.08 -4.10
C ALA A 374 4.66 -2.90 -4.57
N MET A 375 3.71 -3.49 -3.85
CA MET A 375 2.28 -3.25 -4.06
C MET A 375 1.87 -1.85 -3.58
N ALA A 376 2.42 -1.38 -2.46
CA ALA A 376 2.23 -0.03 -1.94
C ALA A 376 2.81 1.05 -2.89
N ASP A 377 4.01 0.83 -3.43
CA ASP A 377 4.58 1.64 -4.51
C ASP A 377 3.65 1.69 -5.73
N CYS A 378 3.13 0.53 -6.16
CA CYS A 378 2.19 0.49 -7.28
C CYS A 378 0.88 1.21 -6.98
N TYR A 379 0.38 1.13 -5.74
CA TYR A 379 -0.80 1.90 -5.31
C TYR A 379 -0.55 3.40 -5.45
N ALA A 380 0.55 3.92 -4.90
CA ALA A 380 0.90 5.34 -5.00
C ALA A 380 1.09 5.81 -6.46
N LEU A 381 1.81 5.03 -7.28
CA LEU A 381 2.00 5.30 -8.71
C LEU A 381 0.67 5.27 -9.49
N THR A 382 -0.25 4.36 -9.12
CA THR A 382 -1.57 4.26 -9.75
C THR A 382 -2.44 5.45 -9.37
N TYR A 383 -2.48 5.79 -8.07
CA TYR A 383 -3.26 6.89 -7.49
C TYR A 383 -2.94 8.24 -8.15
N TYR A 384 -1.65 8.56 -8.32
CA TYR A 384 -1.21 9.81 -8.96
C TYR A 384 -1.08 9.75 -10.49
N GLY A 385 -1.40 8.62 -11.13
CA GLY A 385 -1.27 8.47 -12.58
C GLY A 385 0.18 8.49 -13.10
N ALA A 386 1.17 8.25 -12.23
CA ALA A 386 2.59 8.41 -12.51
C ALA A 386 3.31 7.09 -12.82
N TRP A 387 4.44 7.17 -13.53
CA TRP A 387 5.27 6.02 -13.93
C TRP A 387 6.73 6.09 -13.45
N ALA A 388 7.03 6.98 -12.52
CA ALA A 388 8.35 7.11 -11.91
C ALA A 388 8.20 7.41 -10.42
N LEU A 389 8.99 6.73 -9.59
CA LEU A 389 9.11 7.01 -8.16
C LEU A 389 9.99 8.25 -7.88
N SER A 390 10.72 8.76 -8.88
CA SER A 390 11.58 9.94 -8.74
C SER A 390 11.06 11.13 -9.56
N ASP A 391 11.07 12.31 -8.94
CA ASP A 391 10.88 13.62 -9.59
C ASP A 391 12.19 14.20 -10.17
N GLY A 392 13.31 13.51 -9.97
CA GLY A 392 14.66 13.97 -10.32
C GLY A 392 15.35 14.82 -9.24
N ILE A 393 14.71 15.02 -8.09
CA ILE A 393 15.29 15.62 -6.87
C ILE A 393 15.50 14.51 -5.82
N GLU A 394 14.51 13.64 -5.67
CA GLU A 394 14.44 12.55 -4.70
C GLU A 394 13.92 11.27 -5.37
N GLU A 395 14.19 10.10 -4.79
CA GLU A 395 13.60 8.81 -5.19
C GLU A 395 12.95 8.22 -3.93
N VAL A 396 11.70 7.77 -4.04
CA VAL A 396 10.91 7.23 -2.92
C VAL A 396 10.53 5.78 -3.16
N GLY A 397 10.10 5.08 -2.11
CA GLY A 397 9.71 3.68 -2.22
C GLY A 397 10.88 2.76 -2.53
N TYR A 398 10.60 1.60 -3.11
CA TYR A 398 11.51 0.47 -3.24
C TYR A 398 11.98 0.24 -4.68
N GLY A 399 11.92 1.29 -5.50
CA GLY A 399 12.39 1.27 -6.89
C GLY A 399 11.51 0.46 -7.85
N TYR A 400 10.31 0.06 -7.43
CA TYR A 400 9.41 -0.78 -8.23
C TYR A 400 8.36 0.05 -8.98
N VAL A 401 8.37 -0.05 -10.32
CA VAL A 401 7.39 0.58 -11.21
C VAL A 401 6.54 -0.51 -11.84
N CYS A 402 5.27 -0.56 -11.47
CA CYS A 402 4.34 -1.58 -11.95
C CYS A 402 3.83 -1.33 -13.37
N ASN A 403 3.45 -2.42 -14.05
CA ASN A 403 2.91 -2.39 -15.41
C ASN A 403 1.39 -2.17 -15.44
N GLU A 404 0.81 -1.93 -16.61
CA GLU A 404 -0.63 -1.60 -16.73
C GLU A 404 -1.58 -2.69 -16.21
N ALA A 405 -1.22 -3.97 -16.29
CA ALA A 405 -2.04 -5.05 -15.73
C ALA A 405 -1.98 -5.05 -14.18
N GLU A 406 -0.84 -4.71 -13.60
CA GLU A 406 -0.66 -4.53 -12.15
C GLU A 406 -1.40 -3.28 -11.65
N ARG A 407 -1.37 -2.17 -12.40
CA ARG A 407 -2.18 -0.97 -12.13
C ARG A 407 -3.68 -1.27 -12.20
N GLN A 408 -4.12 -2.11 -13.14
CA GLN A 408 -5.52 -2.55 -13.17
C GLN A 408 -5.86 -3.43 -11.96
N ALA A 409 -4.98 -4.35 -11.56
CA ALA A 409 -5.17 -5.15 -10.35
C ALA A 409 -5.26 -4.27 -9.09
N ILE A 410 -4.44 -3.22 -8.97
CA ILE A 410 -4.55 -2.20 -7.93
C ILE A 410 -5.91 -1.49 -7.95
N ARG A 411 -6.40 -1.07 -9.13
CA ARG A 411 -7.72 -0.42 -9.25
C ARG A 411 -8.86 -1.34 -8.82
N ASP A 412 -8.82 -2.61 -9.24
CA ASP A 412 -9.84 -3.60 -8.90
C ASP A 412 -9.81 -3.95 -7.39
N TRP A 413 -8.61 -4.10 -6.82
CA TRP A 413 -8.39 -4.32 -5.39
C TRP A 413 -8.87 -3.13 -4.54
N ALA A 414 -8.43 -1.91 -4.87
CA ALA A 414 -8.83 -0.68 -4.19
C ALA A 414 -10.35 -0.49 -4.22
N ALA A 415 -10.99 -0.74 -5.36
CA ALA A 415 -12.44 -0.69 -5.51
C ALA A 415 -13.17 -1.72 -4.61
N SER A 416 -12.59 -2.90 -4.37
CA SER A 416 -13.15 -3.92 -3.47
C SER A 416 -13.18 -3.51 -1.99
N LEU A 417 -12.35 -2.52 -1.62
CA LEU A 417 -12.23 -1.97 -0.27
C LEU A 417 -12.87 -0.58 -0.14
N HIS A 418 -13.27 0.06 -1.25
CA HIS A 418 -13.56 1.50 -1.32
C HIS A 418 -12.33 2.40 -1.03
N ALA A 419 -11.12 1.88 -1.22
CA ALA A 419 -9.90 2.68 -1.11
C ALA A 419 -9.88 3.76 -2.22
N PRO A 420 -9.58 5.04 -1.89
CA PRO A 420 -9.55 6.13 -2.85
C PRO A 420 -8.68 5.81 -4.07
N MET A 421 -9.24 5.93 -5.27
CA MET A 421 -8.49 5.73 -6.52
C MET A 421 -9.04 6.68 -7.59
N PRO A 422 -8.30 7.74 -7.95
CA PRO A 422 -8.69 8.64 -9.04
C PRO A 422 -8.87 7.87 -10.36
N GLY A 423 -9.92 8.23 -11.11
CA GLY A 423 -10.32 7.58 -12.37
C GLY A 423 -10.04 8.40 -13.63
#